data_AF-A0A5P0ZU91-F1
#
_entry.id   AF-A0A5P0ZU91-F1
#
_cell.length_a   1.000
_cell.length_b   1.000
_cell.length_c   1.000
_cell.angle_alpha   90.00
_cell.angle_beta   90.00
_cell.angle_gamma   90.00
#
_symmetry.space_group_name_H-M   'P 1'
#
loop_
_entity.id
_entity.type
_entity.pdbx_description
1 polymer ?
#
loop_
_entity_poly.entity_id
_entity_poly.type
_entity_poly.pdbx_seq_one_letter_code
_entity_poly.pdbx_strand_id
1 'polypeptide(L)'
;MRQKLFNFSNHSLKVIFYILFTLTFFFALTSPNLILGDNAVTKIGTTAVSTIFLLLAGAIFLLLYVSKTAHKFFYKIFIKNNKITATIFLLIVIVLQIIFVQLTHPAIGFDVGAIHYGLTNPRNINTIGYFSVNPNNVNLLLIQHWFATQFKMTSWLFFDYLTLILVDLSAIFNLFSIGLIDKTKVPLAMYLHALWLILFPMILVP
;
A
#
# COMPACT_ATOMS: atom_id res chain seq x y z
N MET A 1 -9.05 29.03 26.76
CA MET A 1 -9.96 28.54 25.68
C MET A 1 -9.23 27.73 24.60
N ARG A 2 -8.16 28.27 23.99
CA ARG A 2 -7.41 27.62 22.89
C ARG A 2 -6.92 26.19 23.19
N GLN A 3 -6.44 25.95 24.41
CA GLN A 3 -5.94 24.64 24.84
C GLN A 3 -7.06 23.62 25.11
N LYS A 4 -8.21 24.07 25.64
CA LYS A 4 -9.40 23.21 25.81
C LYS A 4 -10.00 22.81 24.45
N LEU A 5 -10.06 23.76 23.51
CA LEU A 5 -10.51 23.49 22.14
C LEU A 5 -9.58 22.52 21.40
N PHE A 6 -8.26 22.72 21.52
CA PHE A 6 -7.26 21.82 20.94
C PHE A 6 -7.34 20.40 21.52
N ASN A 7 -7.45 20.28 22.84
CA ASN A 7 -7.57 18.98 23.50
C ASN A 7 -8.89 18.28 23.14
N PHE A 8 -10.00 19.02 23.06
CA PHE A 8 -11.28 18.49 22.61
C PHE A 8 -11.20 17.99 21.16
N SER A 9 -10.68 18.81 20.25
CA SER A 9 -10.48 18.45 18.84
C SER A 9 -9.60 17.20 18.68
N ASN A 10 -8.46 17.15 19.38
CA ASN A 10 -7.57 15.99 19.34
C ASN A 10 -8.25 14.72 19.89
N HIS A 11 -9.05 14.86 20.96
CA HIS A 11 -9.81 13.74 21.51
C HIS A 11 -10.88 13.25 20.52
N SER A 12 -11.66 14.16 19.94
CA SER A 12 -12.66 13.83 18.91
C SER A 12 -12.03 13.15 17.69
N LEU A 13 -10.91 13.67 17.19
CA LEU A 13 -10.17 13.06 16.08
C LEU A 13 -9.72 11.64 16.41
N LYS A 14 -9.20 11.40 17.61
CA LYS A 14 -8.81 10.04 18.05
C LYS A 14 -10.02 9.11 18.14
N VAL A 15 -11.15 9.57 18.67
CA VAL A 15 -12.38 8.76 18.74
C VAL A 15 -12.85 8.37 17.34
N ILE A 16 -12.95 9.33 16.41
CA ILE A 16 -13.32 9.07 15.02
C ILE A 16 -12.34 8.09 14.38
N PHE A 17 -11.04 8.33 14.55
CA PHE A 17 -9.98 7.45 14.03
C PHE A 17 -10.12 6.02 14.56
N TYR A 18 -10.32 5.84 15.88
CA TYR A 18 -10.47 4.51 16.46
C TYR A 18 -11.74 3.80 15.99
N ILE A 19 -12.86 4.51 15.81
CA ILE A 19 -14.09 3.94 15.25
C ILE A 19 -13.84 3.46 13.82
N LEU A 20 -13.31 4.32 12.95
CA LEU A 20 -13.03 3.98 11.56
C LEU A 20 -12.04 2.82 11.46
N PHE A 21 -10.95 2.86 12.25
CA PHE A 21 -9.95 1.80 12.27
C PHE A 21 -10.54 0.47 12.76
N THR A 22 -11.41 0.50 13.78
CA THR A 22 -12.11 -0.69 14.27
C THR A 22 -13.04 -1.27 13.21
N LEU A 23 -13.78 -0.42 12.49
CA LEU A 23 -14.62 -0.85 11.37
C LEU A 23 -13.78 -1.46 10.25
N THR A 24 -12.67 -0.84 9.88
CA THR A 24 -11.73 -1.40 8.89
C THR A 24 -11.25 -2.79 9.32
N PHE A 25 -10.86 -2.95 10.58
CA PHE A 25 -10.41 -4.24 11.10
C PHE A 25 -11.54 -5.28 11.12
N PHE A 26 -12.74 -4.90 11.54
CA PHE A 26 -13.91 -5.77 11.52
C PHE A 26 -14.27 -6.25 10.10
N PHE A 27 -14.29 -5.34 9.11
CA PHE A 27 -14.56 -5.70 7.72
C PHE A 27 -13.42 -6.51 7.10
N ALA A 28 -12.18 -6.26 7.48
CA ALA A 28 -11.05 -7.10 7.07
C ALA A 28 -11.23 -8.53 7.60
N LEU A 29 -11.52 -8.71 8.90
CA LEU A 29 -11.72 -10.02 9.50
C LEU A 29 -12.94 -10.78 8.96
N THR A 30 -14.00 -10.06 8.60
CA THR A 30 -15.21 -10.64 7.99
C THR A 30 -15.13 -10.75 6.48
N SER A 31 -13.99 -10.37 5.88
CA SER A 31 -13.78 -10.48 4.44
C SER A 31 -13.87 -11.94 4.00
N PRO A 32 -14.61 -12.24 2.91
CA PRO A 32 -14.66 -13.59 2.37
C PRO A 32 -13.29 -14.12 1.94
N ASN A 33 -12.32 -13.22 1.68
CA ASN A 33 -10.94 -13.58 1.34
C ASN A 33 -10.13 -14.15 2.53
N LEU A 34 -10.62 -13.99 3.76
CA LEU A 34 -9.98 -14.49 4.99
C LEU A 34 -10.71 -15.70 5.60
N ILE A 35 -11.83 -16.14 5.03
CA ILE A 35 -12.58 -17.31 5.49
C ILE A 35 -11.81 -18.59 5.14
N LEU A 36 -11.38 -19.33 6.16
CA LEU A 36 -10.68 -20.61 6.04
C LEU A 36 -11.60 -21.70 5.44
N GLY A 37 -11.30 -22.16 4.22
CA GLY A 37 -12.06 -23.18 3.49
C GLY A 37 -12.94 -22.61 2.37
N ASP A 38 -13.55 -23.49 1.57
CA ASP A 38 -14.44 -23.10 0.48
C ASP A 38 -15.72 -22.45 1.03
N ASN A 39 -15.97 -21.22 0.60
CA ASN A 39 -17.25 -20.58 0.85
C ASN A 39 -18.33 -21.28 0.00
N ALA A 40 -19.33 -21.89 0.65
CA ALA A 40 -20.40 -22.64 -0.01
C ALA A 40 -21.22 -21.82 -1.03
N VAL A 41 -21.21 -20.48 -0.93
CA VAL A 41 -21.98 -19.57 -1.79
C VAL A 41 -21.12 -19.00 -2.92
N THR A 42 -19.89 -18.56 -2.63
CA THR A 42 -19.02 -17.90 -3.63
C THR A 42 -18.03 -18.85 -4.31
N LYS A 43 -17.83 -20.07 -3.77
CA LYS A 43 -16.77 -21.03 -4.17
C LYS A 43 -15.36 -20.43 -4.20
N ILE A 44 -15.17 -19.28 -3.54
CA ILE A 44 -13.86 -18.64 -3.38
C ILE A 44 -13.41 -18.99 -1.98
N GLY A 45 -12.50 -19.96 -1.88
CA GLY A 45 -11.83 -20.32 -0.65
C GLY A 45 -10.60 -19.45 -0.38
N THR A 46 -10.21 -19.35 0.88
CA THR A 46 -8.87 -18.87 1.25
C THR A 46 -7.81 -19.66 0.50
N THR A 47 -6.88 -18.94 -0.13
CA THR A 47 -5.72 -19.56 -0.76
C THR A 47 -4.79 -20.12 0.32
N ALA A 48 -4.15 -21.26 0.08
CA ALA A 48 -3.16 -21.85 0.99
C ALA A 48 -2.11 -20.82 1.50
N VAL A 49 -1.85 -19.80 0.70
CA VAL A 49 -1.02 -18.63 1.00
C VAL A 49 -1.49 -17.88 2.25
N SER A 50 -2.76 -17.48 2.35
CA SER A 50 -3.26 -16.74 3.53
C SER A 50 -3.19 -17.58 4.80
N THR A 51 -3.46 -18.88 4.70
CA THR A 51 -3.34 -19.83 5.82
C THR A 51 -1.90 -19.94 6.29
N ILE A 52 -0.94 -20.07 5.38
CA ILE A 52 0.50 -20.10 5.70
C ILE A 52 0.93 -18.81 6.39
N PHE A 53 0.50 -17.65 5.88
CA PHE A 53 0.80 -16.36 6.51
C PHE A 53 0.25 -16.24 7.92
N LEU A 54 -1.00 -16.65 8.16
CA LEU A 54 -1.60 -16.64 9.50
C LEU A 54 -0.89 -17.60 10.46
N LEU A 55 -0.55 -18.80 10.00
CA LEU A 55 0.20 -19.78 10.81
C LEU A 55 1.60 -19.27 11.14
N LEU A 56 2.31 -18.66 10.19
CA LEU A 56 3.62 -18.04 10.43
C LEU A 56 3.52 -16.90 11.45
N ALA A 57 2.53 -16.01 11.30
CA ALA A 57 2.30 -14.93 12.25
C ALA A 57 2.01 -15.46 13.66
N GLY A 58 1.15 -16.47 13.78
CA GLY A 58 0.86 -17.14 15.05
C GLY A 58 2.08 -17.84 15.66
N ALA A 59 2.88 -18.53 14.84
CA ALA A 59 4.10 -19.19 15.28
C ALA A 59 5.14 -18.19 15.80
N ILE A 60 5.34 -17.07 15.09
CA ILE A 60 6.23 -15.98 15.52
C ILE A 60 5.73 -15.39 16.84
N PHE A 61 4.42 -15.13 16.97
CA PHE A 61 3.85 -14.62 18.21
C PHE A 61 4.08 -15.55 19.39
N LEU A 62 3.79 -16.85 19.23
CA LEU A 62 4.01 -17.86 20.27
C LEU A 62 5.50 -17.98 20.63
N LEU A 63 6.38 -17.96 19.65
CA LEU A 63 7.84 -17.99 19.86
C LEU A 63 8.30 -16.79 20.70
N LEU A 64 7.80 -15.59 20.41
CA LEU A 64 8.12 -14.38 21.16
C LEU A 64 7.52 -14.37 22.57
N TYR A 65 6.37 -15.01 22.75
CA TYR A 65 5.71 -15.10 24.06
C TYR A 65 6.38 -16.13 24.97
N VAL A 66 6.71 -17.31 24.45
CA VAL A 66 7.24 -18.44 25.23
C VAL A 66 8.75 -18.32 25.44
N SER A 67 9.52 -17.92 24.42
CA SER A 67 10.98 -17.91 24.48
C SER A 67 11.54 -16.53 24.85
N LYS A 68 12.06 -16.41 26.07
CA LYS A 68 12.77 -15.20 26.53
C LYS A 68 13.99 -14.88 25.65
N THR A 69 14.66 -15.90 25.13
CA THR A 69 15.84 -15.72 24.24
C THR A 69 15.41 -15.13 22.91
N ALA A 70 14.35 -15.66 22.30
CA ALA A 70 13.80 -15.12 21.06
C ALA A 70 13.30 -13.68 21.26
N HIS A 71 12.58 -13.41 22.35
CA HIS A 71 12.13 -12.07 22.68
C HIS A 71 13.29 -11.07 22.79
N LYS A 72 14.35 -11.40 23.54
CA LYS A 72 15.54 -10.54 23.67
C LYS A 72 16.23 -10.30 22.32
N PHE A 73 16.30 -11.32 21.47
CA PHE A 73 16.88 -11.23 20.14
C PHE A 73 16.08 -10.27 19.24
N PHE A 74 14.76 -10.46 19.13
CA PHE A 74 13.89 -9.58 18.35
C PHE A 74 13.87 -8.15 18.91
N TYR A 75 13.84 -7.98 20.23
CA TYR A 75 13.94 -6.66 20.86
C TYR A 75 15.26 -5.96 20.50
N LYS A 76 16.38 -6.68 20.49
CA LYS A 76 17.68 -6.12 20.08
C LYS A 76 17.64 -5.64 18.62
N ILE A 77 17.05 -6.41 17.72
CA ILE A 77 16.98 -6.11 16.29
C ILE A 77 16.01 -4.96 16.00
N PHE A 78 14.74 -5.12 16.39
CA PHE A 78 13.66 -4.22 15.97
C PHE A 78 13.50 -3.00 16.87
N ILE A 79 13.94 -3.06 18.14
CA ILE A 79 13.80 -1.96 19.10
C ILE A 79 15.14 -1.26 19.36
N LYS A 80 16.16 -1.99 19.83
CA LYS A 80 17.45 -1.38 20.18
C LYS A 80 18.20 -0.83 18.96
N ASN A 81 18.16 -1.55 17.84
CA ASN A 81 18.85 -1.19 16.61
C ASN A 81 17.89 -0.64 15.53
N ASN A 82 16.72 -0.15 15.95
CA ASN A 82 15.59 0.20 15.08
C ASN A 82 15.94 1.07 13.87
N LYS A 83 16.83 2.06 14.01
CA LYS A 83 17.21 2.95 12.91
C LYS A 83 17.88 2.20 11.76
N ILE A 84 18.82 1.32 12.08
CA ILE A 84 19.57 0.55 11.09
C ILE A 84 18.64 -0.47 10.45
N THR A 85 17.90 -1.20 11.27
CA THR A 85 17.03 -2.29 10.82
C THR A 85 15.83 -1.77 10.01
N ALA A 86 15.23 -0.64 10.39
CA ALA A 86 14.17 -0.01 9.61
C ALA A 86 14.67 0.54 8.27
N THR A 87 15.89 1.11 8.24
CA THR A 87 16.50 1.60 7.00
C THR A 87 16.79 0.46 6.04
N ILE A 88 17.44 -0.61 6.52
CA ILE A 88 17.73 -1.79 5.70
C ILE A 88 16.43 -2.41 5.19
N PHE A 89 15.42 -2.56 6.05
CA PHE A 89 14.15 -3.15 5.65
C PHE A 89 13.42 -2.32 4.59
N LEU A 90 13.37 -0.99 4.75
CA LEU A 90 12.77 -0.11 3.74
C LEU A 90 13.53 -0.17 2.40
N LEU A 91 14.86 -0.18 2.43
CA LEU A 91 15.69 -0.32 1.22
C LEU A 91 15.45 -1.66 0.51
N ILE A 92 15.35 -2.76 1.27
CA ILE A 92 15.02 -4.07 0.72
C ILE A 92 13.66 -4.02 0.02
N VAL A 93 12.66 -3.39 0.63
CA VAL A 93 11.32 -3.27 0.03
C VAL A 93 11.36 -2.47 -1.27
N ILE A 94 12.09 -1.34 -1.33
CA ILE A 94 12.27 -0.56 -2.56
C ILE A 94 12.92 -1.42 -3.67
N VAL A 95 13.98 -2.17 -3.34
CA VAL A 95 14.62 -3.07 -4.30
C VAL A 95 13.66 -4.15 -4.78
N LEU A 96 12.88 -4.75 -3.88
CA LEU A 96 11.87 -5.75 -4.22
C LEU A 96 10.78 -5.16 -5.12
N GLN A 97 10.31 -3.93 -4.86
CA GLN A 97 9.35 -3.25 -5.72
C GLN A 97 9.90 -3.06 -7.14
N ILE A 98 11.16 -2.63 -7.29
CA ILE A 98 11.81 -2.47 -8.60
C ILE A 98 11.91 -3.81 -9.33
N ILE A 99 12.39 -4.86 -8.65
CA ILE A 99 12.48 -6.21 -9.22
C ILE A 99 11.09 -6.69 -9.63
N PHE A 100 10.07 -6.43 -8.81
CA PHE A 100 8.71 -6.84 -9.09
C PHE A 100 8.14 -6.15 -10.33
N VAL A 101 8.29 -4.83 -10.48
CA VAL A 101 7.89 -4.11 -11.70
C VAL A 101 8.63 -4.63 -12.95
N GLN A 102 9.92 -4.95 -12.81
CA GLN A 102 10.70 -5.51 -13.94
C GLN A 102 10.20 -6.88 -14.38
N LEU A 103 9.88 -7.75 -13.43
CA LEU A 103 9.43 -9.11 -13.71
C LEU A 103 7.94 -9.19 -14.06
N THR A 104 7.14 -8.23 -13.59
CA THR A 104 5.69 -8.21 -13.74
C THR A 104 5.21 -6.83 -14.13
N HIS A 105 4.74 -6.68 -15.37
CA HIS A 105 4.10 -5.48 -15.91
C HIS A 105 2.92 -5.89 -16.79
N PRO A 106 1.88 -6.53 -16.21
CA PRO A 106 0.78 -7.06 -16.99
C PRO A 106 -0.03 -5.91 -17.60
N ALA A 107 -0.46 -6.06 -18.85
CA ALA A 107 -1.48 -5.19 -19.39
C ALA A 107 -2.79 -5.44 -18.63
N ILE A 108 -3.28 -4.45 -17.90
CA ILE A 108 -4.50 -4.57 -17.09
C ILE A 108 -5.70 -4.15 -17.94
N GLY A 109 -6.72 -5.02 -17.98
CA GLY A 109 -7.98 -4.75 -18.68
C GLY A 109 -8.91 -3.78 -17.95
N PHE A 110 -10.09 -3.57 -18.52
CA PHE A 110 -11.16 -2.73 -17.95
C PHE A 110 -10.75 -1.25 -17.78
N ASP A 111 -10.81 -0.70 -16.56
CA ASP A 111 -10.65 0.73 -16.31
C ASP A 111 -9.25 1.24 -16.67
N VAL A 112 -8.23 0.59 -16.13
CA VAL A 112 -6.83 0.97 -16.30
C VAL A 112 -6.42 0.84 -17.77
N GLY A 113 -6.87 -0.23 -18.42
CA GLY A 113 -6.68 -0.46 -19.85
C GLY A 113 -7.35 0.59 -20.72
N ALA A 114 -8.54 1.06 -20.35
CA ALA A 114 -9.24 2.11 -21.08
C ALA A 114 -8.53 3.47 -20.96
N ILE A 115 -7.97 3.78 -19.78
CA ILE A 115 -7.15 4.97 -19.56
C ILE A 115 -5.90 4.91 -20.44
N HIS A 116 -5.14 3.83 -20.34
CA HIS A 116 -3.93 3.68 -21.14
C HIS A 116 -4.24 3.67 -22.65
N TYR A 117 -5.31 3.00 -23.10
CA TYR A 117 -5.72 2.99 -24.50
C TYR A 117 -6.14 4.39 -24.98
N GLY A 118 -6.78 5.19 -24.11
CA GLY A 118 -7.15 6.57 -24.39
C GLY A 118 -5.97 7.49 -24.71
N LEU A 119 -4.76 7.16 -24.24
CA LEU A 119 -3.54 7.91 -24.57
C LEU A 119 -3.15 7.79 -26.05
N THR A 120 -3.46 6.65 -26.67
CA THR A 120 -3.05 6.34 -28.05
C THR A 120 -4.22 6.44 -29.04
N ASN A 121 -5.45 6.20 -28.59
CA ASN A 121 -6.64 6.15 -29.42
C ASN A 121 -7.80 7.01 -28.86
N PRO A 122 -7.59 8.32 -28.60
CA PRO A 122 -8.57 9.16 -27.91
C PRO A 122 -9.89 9.36 -28.67
N ARG A 123 -9.88 9.17 -30.00
CA ARG A 123 -11.06 9.35 -30.87
C ARG A 123 -11.81 8.05 -31.16
N ASN A 124 -11.38 6.92 -30.60
CA ASN A 124 -12.10 5.66 -30.78
C ASN A 124 -13.47 5.73 -30.07
N ILE A 125 -14.52 5.20 -30.71
CA ILE A 125 -15.90 5.23 -30.19
C ILE A 125 -15.97 4.58 -28.80
N ASN A 126 -15.25 3.48 -28.58
CA ASN A 126 -15.24 2.78 -27.30
C ASN A 126 -14.55 3.61 -26.20
N THR A 127 -13.49 4.34 -26.55
CA THR A 127 -12.78 5.25 -25.62
C THR A 127 -13.66 6.42 -25.23
N ILE A 128 -14.32 7.05 -26.21
CA ILE A 128 -15.27 8.14 -25.97
C ILE A 128 -16.42 7.64 -25.09
N GLY A 129 -16.99 6.48 -25.41
CA GLY A 129 -18.04 5.85 -24.62
C GLY A 129 -17.62 5.58 -23.18
N TYR A 130 -16.41 5.04 -22.97
CA TYR A 130 -15.86 4.76 -21.65
C TYR A 130 -15.77 6.01 -20.77
N PHE A 131 -15.17 7.10 -21.26
CA PHE A 131 -15.03 8.34 -20.48
C PHE A 131 -16.34 9.10 -20.33
N SER A 132 -17.32 8.86 -21.21
CA SER A 132 -18.67 9.41 -21.03
C SER A 132 -19.39 8.78 -19.84
N VAL A 133 -19.14 7.49 -19.58
CA VAL A 133 -19.70 6.77 -18.42
C VAL A 133 -18.84 6.99 -17.17
N ASN A 134 -17.51 7.11 -17.33
CA ASN A 134 -16.54 7.23 -16.25
C ASN A 134 -15.77 8.58 -16.28
N PRO A 135 -16.45 9.72 -16.10
CA PRO A 135 -15.82 11.05 -16.23
C PRO A 135 -14.73 11.29 -15.17
N ASN A 136 -14.81 10.63 -14.02
CA ASN A 136 -13.80 10.74 -12.95
C ASN A 136 -12.40 10.29 -13.40
N ASN A 137 -12.32 9.42 -14.41
CA ASN A 137 -11.06 8.89 -14.91
C ASN A 137 -10.37 9.82 -15.93
N VAL A 138 -11.05 10.87 -16.38
CA VAL A 138 -10.47 11.85 -17.33
C VAL A 138 -9.28 12.57 -16.72
N ASN A 139 -9.33 12.91 -15.43
CA ASN A 139 -8.21 13.58 -14.76
C ASN A 139 -6.95 12.69 -14.75
N LEU A 140 -7.12 11.39 -14.50
CA LEU A 140 -6.02 10.43 -14.52
C LEU A 140 -5.46 10.28 -15.93
N LEU A 141 -6.32 10.19 -16.96
CA LEU A 141 -5.91 10.21 -18.37
C LEU A 141 -5.08 11.45 -18.70
N LEU A 142 -5.52 12.64 -18.29
CA LEU A 142 -4.83 13.90 -18.57
C LEU A 142 -3.44 13.94 -17.90
N ILE A 143 -3.33 13.44 -16.67
CA ILE A 143 -2.04 13.34 -15.97
C ILE A 143 -1.13 12.36 -16.71
N GLN A 144 -1.61 11.16 -17.04
CA GLN A 144 -0.82 10.18 -17.81
C GLN A 144 -0.42 10.73 -19.19
N HIS A 145 -1.30 11.48 -19.85
CA HIS A 145 -1.02 12.14 -21.12
C HIS A 145 0.07 13.20 -20.99
N TRP A 146 0.05 14.00 -19.92
CA TRP A 146 1.12 14.96 -19.64
C TRP A 146 2.46 14.24 -19.52
N PHE A 147 2.56 13.18 -18.71
CA PHE A 147 3.80 12.40 -18.60
C PHE A 147 4.22 11.78 -19.95
N ALA A 148 3.28 11.18 -20.68
CA ALA A 148 3.55 10.59 -21.98
C ALA A 148 4.12 11.61 -22.99
N THR A 149 3.59 12.83 -23.00
CA THR A 149 4.04 13.89 -23.91
C THR A 149 5.40 14.47 -23.53
N GLN A 150 5.73 14.54 -22.24
CA GLN A 150 7.04 14.98 -21.76
C GLN A 150 8.13 13.95 -22.03
N PHE A 151 7.88 12.68 -21.67
CA PHE A 151 8.87 11.60 -21.75
C PHE A 151 8.87 10.85 -23.09
N LYS A 152 7.89 11.13 -23.97
CA LYS A 152 7.70 10.47 -25.27
C LYS A 152 7.55 8.94 -25.14
N MET A 153 6.95 8.48 -24.05
CA MET A 153 6.75 7.07 -23.74
C MET A 153 5.29 6.82 -23.36
N THR A 154 4.72 5.73 -23.88
CA THR A 154 3.35 5.29 -23.57
C THR A 154 3.32 3.79 -23.26
N SER A 155 4.40 3.22 -22.74
CA SER A 155 4.42 1.80 -22.37
C SER A 155 3.86 1.59 -20.97
N TRP A 156 3.18 0.47 -20.73
CA TRP A 156 2.78 0.01 -19.39
C TRP A 156 3.90 0.13 -18.37
N LEU A 157 5.08 -0.42 -18.70
CA LEU A 157 6.27 -0.37 -17.85
C LEU A 157 6.67 1.05 -17.43
N PHE A 158 6.49 2.05 -18.31
CA PHE A 158 6.82 3.44 -17.99
C PHE A 158 5.86 3.98 -16.93
N PHE A 159 4.56 3.69 -17.06
CA PHE A 159 3.57 4.12 -16.09
C PHE A 159 3.66 3.34 -14.78
N ASP A 160 4.04 2.07 -14.81
CA ASP A 160 4.30 1.28 -13.59
C ASP A 160 5.47 1.89 -12.78
N TYR A 161 6.55 2.31 -13.46
CA TYR A 161 7.64 3.04 -12.81
C TYR A 161 7.23 4.42 -12.30
N LEU A 162 6.38 5.13 -13.04
CA LEU A 162 5.85 6.41 -12.60
C LEU A 162 5.07 6.24 -11.29
N THR A 163 4.18 5.25 -11.23
CA THR A 163 3.42 4.91 -10.03
C THR A 163 4.33 4.52 -8.88
N LEU A 164 5.34 3.67 -9.11
CA LEU A 164 6.34 3.30 -8.10
C LEU A 164 7.02 4.55 -7.51
N ILE A 165 7.51 5.45 -8.37
CA ILE A 165 8.18 6.68 -7.94
C ILE A 165 7.25 7.56 -7.12
N LEU A 166 6.00 7.76 -7.57
CA LEU A 166 5.04 8.61 -6.87
C LEU A 166 4.63 8.04 -5.50
N VAL A 167 4.46 6.72 -5.42
CA VAL A 167 4.15 6.02 -4.15
C VAL A 167 5.32 6.12 -3.18
N ASP A 168 6.54 5.89 -3.65
CA ASP A 168 7.75 5.98 -2.81
C ASP A 168 8.01 7.43 -2.36
N LEU A 169 7.78 8.42 -3.24
CA LEU A 169 7.83 9.84 -2.87
C LEU A 169 6.80 10.19 -1.81
N SER A 170 5.58 9.66 -1.91
CA SER A 170 4.56 9.83 -0.87
C SER A 170 5.01 9.26 0.48
N ALA A 171 5.64 8.07 0.49
CA ALA A 171 6.22 7.51 1.71
C ALA A 171 7.35 8.40 2.27
N ILE A 172 8.23 8.94 1.42
CA ILE A 172 9.29 9.86 1.82
C ILE A 172 8.72 11.14 2.45
N PHE A 173 7.70 11.76 1.84
CA PHE A 173 7.07 12.97 2.39
C PHE A 173 6.37 12.70 3.73
N ASN A 174 5.75 11.53 3.89
CA ASN A 174 5.17 11.12 5.17
C ASN A 174 6.25 10.93 6.25
N LEU A 175 7.34 10.24 5.92
CA LEU A 175 8.48 10.07 6.84
C LEU A 175 9.12 11.41 7.21
N PHE A 176 9.28 12.32 6.24
CA PHE A 176 9.79 13.66 6.47
C PHE A 176 8.87 14.45 7.41
N SER A 177 7.55 14.41 7.17
CA SER A 177 6.56 15.05 8.04
C SER A 177 6.61 14.51 9.48
N ILE A 178 6.72 13.19 9.64
CA ILE A 178 6.90 12.57 10.96
C ILE A 178 8.23 13.00 11.59
N GLY A 179 9.32 13.08 10.82
CA GLY A 179 10.62 13.54 11.29
C GLY A 179 10.62 15.01 11.74
N LEU A 180 9.78 15.86 11.15
CA LEU A 180 9.58 17.23 11.61
C LEU A 180 8.82 17.31 12.93
N ILE A 181 7.85 16.41 13.15
CA ILE A 181 7.02 16.38 14.37
C ILE A 181 7.75 15.67 15.52
N ASP A 182 8.28 14.47 15.27
CA ASP A 182 8.92 13.61 16.27
C ASP A 182 9.91 12.61 15.62
N LYS A 183 11.20 12.98 15.67
CA LYS A 183 12.32 12.17 15.14
C LYS A 183 12.42 10.78 15.77
N THR A 184 11.91 10.57 16.98
CA THR A 184 12.00 9.28 17.67
C THR A 184 11.08 8.23 17.05
N LYS A 185 10.02 8.66 16.36
CA LYS A 185 9.02 7.79 15.73
C LYS A 185 9.34 7.43 14.29
N VAL A 186 10.34 8.05 13.67
CA VAL A 186 10.74 7.79 12.28
C VAL A 186 11.03 6.30 12.03
N PRO A 187 11.78 5.56 12.88
CA PRO A 187 12.02 4.14 12.63
C PRO A 187 10.74 3.30 12.64
N LEU A 188 9.80 3.60 13.54
CA LEU A 188 8.50 2.93 13.56
C LEU A 188 7.70 3.23 12.28
N ALA A 189 7.69 4.49 11.85
CA ALA A 189 7.03 4.89 10.62
C ALA A 189 7.63 4.21 9.38
N MET A 190 8.96 4.06 9.33
CA MET A 190 9.65 3.33 8.25
C MET A 190 9.20 1.86 8.19
N TYR A 191 9.06 1.19 9.34
CA TYR A 191 8.51 -0.18 9.36
C TYR A 191 7.08 -0.24 8.83
N LEU A 192 6.23 0.70 9.24
CA LEU A 192 4.84 0.75 8.78
C LEU A 192 4.76 1.00 7.27
N HIS A 193 5.55 1.94 6.74
CA HIS A 193 5.62 2.17 5.30
C HIS A 193 6.17 0.95 4.56
N ALA A 194 7.26 0.34 5.02
CA ALA A 194 7.83 -0.87 4.40
C ALA A 194 6.82 -2.03 4.36
N LEU A 195 6.06 -2.25 5.44
CA LEU A 195 4.98 -3.24 5.48
C LEU A 195 3.86 -2.91 4.50
N TRP A 196 3.50 -1.64 4.36
CA TRP A 196 2.48 -1.24 3.40
C TRP A 196 2.96 -1.43 1.97
N LEU A 197 4.17 -0.96 1.64
CA LEU A 197 4.76 -1.02 0.31
C LEU A 197 4.99 -2.45 -0.18
N ILE A 198 5.36 -3.38 0.70
CA ILE A 198 5.53 -4.80 0.31
C ILE A 198 4.20 -5.52 0.08
N LEU A 199 3.12 -5.10 0.75
CA LEU A 199 1.79 -5.73 0.67
C LEU A 199 0.90 -5.12 -0.42
N PHE A 200 1.35 -4.07 -1.11
CA PHE A 200 0.53 -3.33 -2.07
C PHE A 200 0.94 -3.64 -3.53
N PRO A 201 0.39 -4.72 -4.14
CA PRO A 201 0.63 -5.02 -5.55
C PRO A 201 0.05 -3.96 -6.51
N MET A 202 -0.75 -3.02 -6.03
CA MET A 202 -1.31 -1.93 -6.86
C MET A 202 -0.27 -0.92 -7.36
N ILE A 203 1.01 -1.06 -7.00
CA ILE A 203 2.09 -0.32 -7.68
C ILE A 203 2.15 -0.68 -9.18
N LEU A 204 1.67 -1.87 -9.56
CA LEU A 204 1.54 -2.32 -10.95
C LEU A 204 0.32 -1.76 -11.69
N VAL A 205 -0.54 -1.01 -11.00
CA VAL A 205 -1.78 -0.48 -11.57
C VAL A 205 -1.61 1.03 -11.74
N PRO A 206 -1.27 1.50 -12.95
CA PRO A 206 -1.05 2.93 -13.21
C PRO A 206 -2.31 3.80 -13.25
#